data_AF-A0A2K9LBH3-F1
#
_entry.id   AF-A0A2K9LBH3-F1
#
_cell.length_a   1.000
_cell.length_b   1.000
_cell.length_c   1.000
_cell.angle_alpha   90.00
_cell.angle_beta   90.00
_cell.angle_gamma   90.00
#
_symmetry.space_group_name_H-M   'P 1'
#
loop_
_entity.id
_entity.type
_entity.pdbx_description
1 polymer ?
#
loop_
_entity_poly.entity_id
_entity_poly.type
_entity_poly.pdbx_seq_one_letter_code
_entity_poly.pdbx_strand_id
1 'polypeptide(L)'
;MSLIDELKVRGATFRVTEEALYAEALREVEAGQRRDGLWAKALAECTMDVQRAQALYLKLRVQSLKDEVAVVEQYLKQSSSATQSNGSSDLQRPKPRNSGLTSLKKEVDYQLNGTSELGNAFAKWLGLLLLALVLVGFIGIIFG
;
A
#
# COMPACT_ATOMS: atom_id res chain seq x y z
N MET A 1 11.57 23.10 37.95
CA MET A 1 11.61 22.06 36.90
C MET A 1 10.87 22.58 35.68
N SER A 2 11.44 22.43 34.49
CA SER A 2 10.96 23.07 33.27
C SER A 2 9.84 22.25 32.63
N LEU A 3 8.80 22.92 32.12
CA LEU A 3 7.75 22.36 31.26
C LEU A 3 8.33 21.60 30.04
N ILE A 4 9.54 21.95 29.63
CA ILE A 4 10.25 21.31 28.51
C ILE A 4 10.81 19.95 28.92
N ASP A 5 11.20 19.76 30.19
CA ASP A 5 11.63 18.45 30.70
C ASP A 5 10.44 17.49 30.76
N GLU A 6 9.24 17.97 31.11
CA GLU A 6 8.03 17.14 31.16
C GLU A 6 7.58 16.69 29.75
N LEU A 7 7.74 17.54 28.72
CA LEU A 7 7.53 17.14 27.33
C LEU A 7 8.61 16.17 26.83
N LYS A 8 9.86 16.32 27.26
CA LYS A 8 10.95 15.40 26.90
C LYS A 8 10.79 14.03 27.57
N VAL A 9 10.30 14.00 28.80
CA VAL A 9 9.94 12.78 29.54
C VAL A 9 8.74 12.08 28.90
N ARG A 10 7.73 12.82 28.41
CA ARG A 10 6.65 12.26 27.57
C ARG A 10 7.13 11.83 26.18
N GLY A 11 8.09 12.54 25.58
CA GLY A 11 8.76 12.10 24.34
C GLY A 11 9.51 10.78 24.53
N ALA A 12 10.10 10.56 25.70
CA ALA A 12 10.74 9.30 26.06
C ALA A 12 9.75 8.14 26.29
N THR A 13 8.46 8.43 26.50
CA THR A 13 7.41 7.39 26.58
C THR A 13 6.97 6.82 25.23
N PHE A 14 7.43 7.38 24.09
CA PHE A 14 7.19 6.78 22.77
C PHE A 14 8.26 5.74 22.39
N ARG A 15 8.72 4.95 23.37
CA ARG A 15 9.45 3.71 23.07
C ARG A 15 8.46 2.69 22.58
N VAL A 16 8.15 2.75 21.29
CA VAL A 16 7.37 1.70 20.64
C VAL A 16 8.24 0.44 20.63
N THR A 17 7.85 -0.55 21.41
CA THR A 17 8.53 -1.85 21.41
C THR A 17 8.22 -2.57 20.11
N GLU A 18 9.14 -3.41 19.66
CA GLU A 18 8.94 -4.21 18.45
C GLU A 18 7.68 -5.08 18.57
N GLU A 19 7.45 -5.67 19.75
CA GLU A 19 6.24 -6.43 20.07
C GLU A 19 4.95 -5.61 19.86
N ALA A 20 4.93 -4.34 20.29
CA ALA A 20 3.76 -3.48 20.10
C ALA A 20 3.48 -3.18 18.62
N LEU A 21 4.53 -3.05 17.78
CA LEU A 21 4.37 -2.88 16.34
C LEU A 21 3.80 -4.13 15.68
N TYR A 22 4.28 -5.32 16.08
CA TYR A 22 3.74 -6.58 15.59
C TYR A 22 2.29 -6.78 16.02
N ALA A 23 1.93 -6.41 17.25
CA ALA A 23 0.55 -6.46 17.73
C ALA A 23 -0.36 -5.54 16.92
N GLU A 24 0.08 -4.32 16.60
CA GLU A 24 -0.68 -3.41 15.75
C GLU A 24 -0.86 -3.94 14.33
N ALA A 25 0.21 -4.44 13.72
CA ALA A 25 0.15 -5.07 12.39
C ALA A 25 -0.78 -6.30 12.37
N LEU A 26 -0.82 -7.07 13.46
CA LEU A 26 -1.73 -8.21 13.60
C LEU A 26 -3.19 -7.74 13.68
N ARG A 27 -3.48 -6.72 14.50
CA ARG A 27 -4.82 -6.12 14.60
C ARG A 27 -5.35 -5.64 13.24
N GLU A 28 -4.49 -5.01 12.43
CA GLU A 28 -4.84 -4.61 11.05
C GLU A 28 -5.26 -5.82 10.19
N VAL A 29 -4.49 -6.91 10.25
CA VAL A 29 -4.76 -8.14 9.49
C VAL A 29 -6.07 -8.78 9.92
N GLU A 30 -6.33 -8.85 11.23
CA GLU A 30 -7.54 -9.41 11.85
C GLU A 30 -8.78 -8.55 11.54
N ALA A 31 -8.64 -7.23 11.54
CA ALA A 31 -9.70 -6.30 11.17
C ALA A 31 -10.01 -6.28 9.66
N GLY A 32 -9.20 -6.98 8.84
CA GLY A 32 -9.29 -6.96 7.39
C GLY A 32 -8.87 -5.63 6.75
N GLN A 33 -8.26 -4.74 7.54
CA GLN A 33 -7.75 -3.44 7.10
C GLN A 33 -6.28 -3.62 6.73
N ARG A 34 -5.97 -3.77 5.44
CA ARG A 34 -4.61 -4.03 4.96
C ARG A 34 -4.19 -3.01 3.92
N ARG A 35 -2.89 -2.72 3.84
CA ARG A 35 -2.36 -1.91 2.73
C ARG A 35 -2.15 -2.80 1.51
N ASP A 36 -3.02 -2.67 0.52
CA ASP A 36 -3.05 -3.52 -0.68
C ASP A 36 -1.68 -3.64 -1.38
N GLY A 37 -0.91 -2.56 -1.46
CA GLY A 37 0.43 -2.60 -2.04
C GLY A 37 1.43 -3.47 -1.27
N LEU A 38 1.41 -3.42 0.07
CA LEU A 38 2.27 -4.28 0.90
C LEU A 38 1.77 -5.72 0.88
N TRP A 39 0.45 -5.91 0.85
CA TRP A 39 -0.18 -7.22 0.78
C TRP A 39 0.13 -7.92 -0.55
N ALA A 40 -0.01 -7.23 -1.68
CA ALA A 40 0.35 -7.74 -2.99
C ALA A 40 1.84 -8.10 -3.07
N LYS A 41 2.73 -7.26 -2.50
CA LYS A 41 4.16 -7.59 -2.39
C LYS A 41 4.39 -8.87 -1.60
N ALA A 42 3.68 -9.06 -0.49
CA ALA A 42 3.81 -10.26 0.32
C ALA A 42 3.30 -11.52 -0.41
N LEU A 43 2.18 -11.41 -1.12
CA LEU A 43 1.62 -12.50 -1.93
C LEU A 43 2.54 -12.89 -3.10
N ALA A 44 3.12 -11.90 -3.79
CA ALA A 44 4.04 -12.14 -4.90
C ALA A 44 5.27 -12.94 -4.46
N GLU A 45 5.85 -12.58 -3.31
CA GLU A 45 7.01 -13.27 -2.74
C GLU A 45 6.67 -14.67 -2.21
N CYS A 46 5.43 -14.87 -1.78
CA CYS A 46 4.96 -16.14 -1.21
C CYS A 46 4.23 -17.02 -2.22
N THR A 47 4.36 -16.77 -3.53
CA THR A 47 3.70 -17.58 -4.58
C THR A 47 2.19 -17.75 -4.34
N MET A 48 1.53 -16.68 -3.88
CA MET A 48 0.10 -16.67 -3.52
C MET A 48 -0.30 -17.56 -2.32
N ASP A 49 0.67 -18.07 -1.55
CA ASP A 49 0.42 -18.72 -0.25
C ASP A 49 0.03 -17.66 0.77
N VAL A 50 -1.24 -17.66 1.17
CA VAL A 50 -1.84 -16.64 2.04
C VAL A 50 -1.24 -16.67 3.44
N GLN A 51 -0.91 -17.85 3.96
CA GLN A 51 -0.41 -18.05 5.32
C GLN A 51 1.02 -17.52 5.41
N ARG A 52 1.86 -17.85 4.41
CA ARG A 52 3.21 -17.29 4.30
C ARG A 52 3.17 -15.79 4.02
N ALA A 53 2.25 -15.33 3.18
CA ALA A 53 2.07 -13.91 2.87
C ALA A 53 1.64 -13.12 4.10
N GLN A 54 0.80 -13.67 4.98
CA GLN A 54 0.46 -13.03 6.25
C GLN A 54 1.70 -12.82 7.13
N ALA A 55 2.51 -13.87 7.33
CA ALA A 55 3.74 -13.76 8.11
C ALA A 55 4.72 -12.72 7.52
N LEU A 56 4.83 -12.67 6.18
CA LEU A 56 5.67 -11.69 5.49
C LEU A 56 5.08 -10.28 5.57
N TYR A 57 3.75 -10.13 5.46
CA TYR A 57 3.05 -8.86 5.58
C TYR A 57 3.27 -8.22 6.96
N LEU A 58 3.20 -9.00 8.05
CA LEU A 58 3.46 -8.47 9.39
C LEU A 58 4.86 -7.83 9.46
N LYS A 59 5.89 -8.49 8.92
CA LYS A 59 7.26 -7.95 8.90
C LYS A 59 7.35 -6.66 8.08
N LEU A 60 6.76 -6.66 6.88
CA LEU A 60 6.74 -5.48 6.02
C LEU A 60 5.98 -4.31 6.66
N ARG A 61 4.88 -4.60 7.36
CA ARG A 61 4.07 -3.58 8.03
C ARG A 61 4.79 -2.98 9.22
N VAL A 62 5.44 -3.80 10.04
CA VAL A 62 6.28 -3.32 11.14
C VAL A 62 7.38 -2.40 10.62
N GLN A 63 8.04 -2.73 9.52
CA GLN A 63 9.03 -1.85 8.91
C GLN A 63 8.42 -0.54 8.43
N SER A 64 7.26 -0.58 7.75
CA SER A 64 6.52 0.62 7.32
C SER A 64 6.20 1.53 8.52
N LEU A 65 5.77 0.96 9.65
CA LEU A 65 5.46 1.72 10.86
C LEU A 65 6.73 2.38 11.45
N LYS A 66 7.87 1.67 11.47
CA LYS A 66 9.16 2.24 11.88
C LYS A 66 9.55 3.42 10.99
N ASP A 67 9.39 3.27 9.68
CA ASP A 67 9.72 4.32 8.70
C ASP A 67 8.79 5.54 8.86
N GLU A 68 7.49 5.32 9.07
CA GLU A 68 6.50 6.38 9.34
C GLU A 68 6.88 7.20 10.58
N VAL A 69 7.27 6.54 11.68
CA VAL A 69 7.72 7.22 12.90
C VAL A 69 9.00 8.02 12.66
N ALA A 70 9.97 7.46 11.94
CA ALA A 70 11.23 8.13 11.63
C ALA A 70 11.01 9.42 10.80
N VAL A 71 10.11 9.37 9.83
CA VAL A 71 9.73 10.52 9.01
C VAL A 71 9.10 11.62 9.88
N VAL A 72 8.17 11.26 10.77
CA VAL A 72 7.55 12.22 11.70
C VAL A 72 8.59 12.85 12.63
N GLU A 73 9.52 12.06 13.17
CA GLU A 73 10.59 12.57 14.03
C GLU A 73 11.48 13.58 13.29
N GLN A 74 11.80 13.30 12.02
CA GLN A 74 12.58 14.21 11.18
C GLN A 74 11.87 15.55 10.97
N TYR A 75 10.56 15.52 10.69
CA TYR A 75 9.76 16.73 10.56
C TYR A 75 9.73 17.55 11.86
N LEU A 76 9.55 16.90 13.02
CA LEU A 76 9.54 17.58 14.32
C LEU A 76 10.89 18.23 14.65
N LYS A 77 12.01 17.57 14.32
CA LYS A 77 13.36 18.14 14.47
C LYS A 77 13.55 19.35 13.57
N GLN A 78 13.09 19.27 12.32
CA GLN A 78 13.22 20.38 11.37
C GLN A 78 12.38 21.59 11.79
N SER A 79 11.14 21.38 12.24
CA SER A 79 10.26 22.46 12.72
C SER A 79 10.77 23.13 14.01
N SER A 80 11.37 22.36 14.92
CA SER A 80 11.96 22.92 16.15
C SER A 80 13.25 23.71 15.87
N SER A 81 14.05 23.33 14.87
CA SER A 81 15.20 24.13 14.42
C SER A 81 14.84 25.41 13.66
N ALA A 82 13.67 25.46 13.00
CA ALA A 82 13.21 26.63 12.23
C ALA A 82 12.54 27.71 13.09
N THR A 83 12.07 27.38 14.30
CA THR A 83 11.32 28.32 15.16
C THR A 83 12.22 29.30 15.91
N GLN A 84 13.55 29.15 15.89
CA GLN A 84 14.49 30.06 16.57
C GLN A 84 15.06 31.18 15.70
N SER A 85 14.76 31.25 14.40
CA SER A 85 15.25 32.33 13.53
C SER A 85 14.10 33.14 12.93
N ASN A 86 13.72 34.21 13.64
CA ASN A 86 13.07 35.45 13.17
C ASN A 86 11.78 35.38 12.33
N GLY A 87 10.85 36.27 12.68
CA GLY A 87 9.56 36.43 12.00
C GLY A 87 9.64 36.95 10.57
N SER A 88 8.46 36.87 9.93
CA SER A 88 8.05 37.40 8.62
C SER A 88 8.21 36.45 7.42
N SER A 89 7.07 36.17 6.79
CA SER A 89 6.88 35.82 5.36
C SER A 89 7.58 34.56 4.81
N ASP A 90 6.87 33.44 4.76
CA ASP A 90 6.27 32.92 3.52
C ASP A 90 5.73 31.49 3.71
N LEU A 91 4.47 31.28 3.30
CA LEU A 91 3.86 29.97 3.16
C LEU A 91 4.45 29.25 1.94
N GLN A 92 5.68 28.74 2.04
CA GLN A 92 6.19 27.74 1.11
C GLN A 92 6.24 26.38 1.79
N ARG A 93 5.10 25.71 1.69
CA ARG A 93 4.92 24.27 1.90
C ARG A 93 6.04 23.54 1.11
N PRO A 94 6.86 22.68 1.73
CA PRO A 94 7.92 21.98 1.02
C PRO A 94 7.30 21.12 -0.09
N LYS A 95 7.66 21.41 -1.34
CA LYS A 95 7.27 20.60 -2.49
C LYS A 95 7.79 19.17 -2.28
N PRO A 96 6.93 18.14 -2.28
CA PRO A 96 7.38 16.77 -2.09
C PRO A 96 8.36 16.43 -3.20
N ARG A 97 9.61 16.15 -2.81
CA ARG A 97 10.67 15.72 -3.72
C ARG A 97 10.51 14.23 -4.00
N ASN A 98 9.50 13.89 -4.79
CA ASN A 98 9.27 12.54 -5.30
C ASN A 98 9.96 12.30 -6.65
N SER A 99 11.13 12.92 -6.88
CA SER A 99 11.86 12.91 -8.15
C SER A 99 12.42 11.54 -8.58
N GLY A 100 12.31 10.51 -7.74
CA GLY A 100 12.63 9.11 -8.09
C GLY A 100 11.41 8.18 -8.19
N LEU A 101 10.23 8.62 -7.77
CA LEU A 101 8.99 7.84 -7.89
C LEU A 101 8.33 7.99 -9.26
N THR A 102 8.67 9.04 -10.00
CA THR A 102 8.16 9.29 -11.35
C THR A 102 8.75 8.34 -12.39
N SER A 103 9.98 7.84 -12.20
CA SER A 103 10.58 6.81 -13.06
C SER A 103 10.09 5.41 -12.69
N LEU A 104 9.98 5.08 -11.41
CA LEU A 104 9.49 3.76 -10.96
C LEU A 104 7.97 3.58 -11.19
N LYS A 105 7.18 4.65 -11.11
CA LYS A 105 5.75 4.59 -11.44
C LYS A 105 5.51 4.41 -12.95
N LYS A 106 6.40 4.96 -13.79
CA LYS A 106 6.31 4.80 -15.25
C LYS A 106 6.60 3.36 -15.71
N GLU A 107 7.46 2.65 -15.00
CA GLU A 107 7.76 1.23 -15.26
C GLU A 107 6.62 0.30 -14.78
N VAL A 108 6.01 0.60 -13.63
CA VAL A 108 4.91 -0.19 -13.05
C VAL A 108 3.59 0.01 -13.80
N ASP A 109 3.28 1.22 -14.26
CA ASP A 109 2.05 1.51 -15.01
C ASP A 109 2.05 0.86 -16.42
N TYR A 110 3.22 0.51 -16.97
CA TYR A 110 3.32 -0.22 -18.24
C TYR A 110 2.96 -1.72 -18.09
N GLN A 111 3.25 -2.33 -16.95
CA GLN A 111 3.02 -3.76 -16.70
C GLN A 111 1.57 -4.09 -16.31
N LEU A 112 0.81 -3.13 -15.76
CA LEU A 112 -0.57 -3.35 -15.31
C LEU A 112 -1.64 -3.09 -16.38
N ASN A 113 -1.30 -2.41 -17.47
CA ASN A 113 -2.26 -2.05 -18.52
C ASN A 113 -2.33 -3.07 -19.69
N GLY A 114 -1.60 -4.18 -19.61
CA GLY A 114 -1.58 -5.25 -20.62
C GLY A 114 -2.65 -6.34 -20.47
N THR A 115 -3.51 -6.29 -19.45
CA THR A 115 -4.44 -7.39 -19.11
C THR A 115 -5.90 -7.14 -19.48
N SER A 116 -6.27 -5.92 -19.91
CA SER A 116 -7.65 -5.59 -20.30
C SER A 116 -8.01 -6.02 -21.74
N GLU A 117 -7.03 -6.21 -22.63
CA GLU A 117 -7.27 -6.75 -23.98
C GLU A 117 -7.51 -8.27 -23.95
N LEU A 118 -6.77 -9.01 -23.11
CA LEU A 118 -6.90 -10.46 -22.98
C LEU A 118 -8.25 -10.87 -22.35
N GLY A 119 -8.71 -10.15 -21.34
CA GLY A 119 -10.01 -10.38 -20.70
C GLY A 119 -11.19 -10.06 -21.62
N ASN A 120 -11.12 -8.94 -22.36
CA ASN A 120 -12.19 -8.54 -23.29
C ASN A 120 -12.25 -9.44 -24.52
N ALA A 121 -11.10 -9.86 -25.06
CA ALA A 121 -11.05 -10.83 -26.14
C ALA A 121 -11.63 -12.18 -25.69
N PHE A 122 -11.22 -12.67 -24.51
CA PHE A 122 -11.74 -13.92 -23.97
C PHE A 122 -13.25 -13.87 -23.69
N ALA A 123 -13.75 -12.76 -23.13
CA ALA A 123 -15.17 -12.55 -22.91
C ALA A 123 -15.98 -12.50 -24.22
N LYS A 124 -15.43 -11.88 -25.27
CA LYS A 124 -16.05 -11.87 -26.62
C LYS A 124 -16.07 -13.25 -27.26
N TRP A 125 -14.97 -14.00 -27.18
CA TRP A 125 -14.88 -15.37 -27.69
C TRP A 125 -15.79 -16.34 -26.92
N LEU A 126 -15.86 -16.20 -25.60
CA LEU A 126 -16.76 -16.99 -24.74
C LEU A 126 -18.24 -16.70 -25.06
N GLY A 127 -18.59 -15.43 -25.31
CA GLY A 127 -19.93 -15.04 -25.74
C GLY A 127 -20.31 -15.62 -27.11
N LEU A 128 -19.39 -15.58 -28.08
CA LEU A 128 -19.60 -16.19 -29.41
C LEU A 128 -19.76 -17.72 -29.33
N LEU A 129 -19.00 -18.39 -28.45
CA LEU A 129 -19.08 -19.83 -28.24
C LEU A 129 -20.42 -20.26 -27.65
N LEU A 130 -20.94 -19.51 -26.66
CA LEU A 130 -22.28 -19.76 -26.11
C LEU A 130 -23.39 -19.53 -27.14
N LEU A 131 -23.28 -18.49 -27.98
CA LEU A 131 -24.25 -18.21 -29.04
C LEU A 131 -24.28 -19.32 -30.11
N ALA A 132 -23.11 -19.85 -30.49
CA ALA A 132 -23.01 -20.95 -31.45
C ALA A 132 -23.65 -22.24 -30.92
N LEU A 133 -23.50 -22.56 -29.63
CA LEU A 133 -24.13 -23.72 -29.02
C LEU A 133 -25.67 -23.62 -29.02
N VAL A 134 -26.22 -22.42 -28.78
CA VAL A 134 -27.67 -22.20 -28.84
C VAL A 134 -28.19 -22.39 -30.27
N LEU A 135 -27.47 -21.91 -31.29
CA LEU A 135 -27.85 -22.07 -32.69
C LEU A 135 -27.83 -23.52 -33.16
N VAL A 136 -26.79 -24.30 -32.79
CA VAL A 136 -26.70 -25.73 -33.14
C VAL A 136 -27.83 -26.52 -32.47
N GLY A 137 -28.15 -26.22 -31.21
CA GLY A 137 -29.28 -26.82 -30.51
C GLY A 137 -30.62 -26.51 -31.18
N PHE A 138 -30.81 -25.29 -31.66
CA PHE A 138 -32.04 -24.87 -32.34
C PHE A 138 -32.21 -25.54 -33.72
N ILE A 139 -31.12 -25.68 -34.48
CA ILE A 139 -31.12 -26.36 -35.77
C ILE A 139 -31.44 -27.86 -35.60
N GLY A 140 -30.93 -28.49 -34.55
CA GLY A 140 -31.25 -29.88 -34.21
C GLY A 140 -32.72 -30.13 -33.86
N ILE A 141 -33.42 -29.13 -33.32
CA ILE A 141 -34.85 -29.22 -32.99
C ILE A 141 -35.74 -29.01 -34.22
N ILE A 142 -35.30 -28.21 -35.20
CA ILE A 142 -36.08 -27.91 -36.41
C ILE A 142 -35.96 -29.03 -37.47
N PHE A 143 -34.82 -29.70 -37.53
CA PHE A 143 -34.54 -30.75 -38.53
C PHE A 143 -34.62 -32.19 -37.97
N GLY A 144 -35.00 -32.36 -36.69
CA GLY A 144 -35.14 -33.64 -36.00
C GLY A 144 -36.57 -34.14 -35.87
#